data_AF-A0A846YTU4-F1
#
_entry.id   AF-A0A846YTU4-F1
#
_cell.length_a   1.000
_cell.length_b   1.000
_cell.length_c   1.000
_cell.angle_alpha   90.00
_cell.angle_beta   90.00
_cell.angle_gamma   90.00
#
_symmetry.space_group_name_H-M   'P 1'
#
loop_
_entity.id
_entity.type
_entity.pdbx_description
1 polymer ?
#
loop_
_entity_poly.entity_id
_entity_poly.type
_entity_poly.pdbx_seq_one_letter_code
_entity_poly.pdbx_strand_id
1 'polypeptide(L)'
;MQSDIKVLVEAGDTPEPPRDVALTWVSFPCTDLSLVGGRKGLPGEHSSTFYDLMKIRTDLGQHQPPVVALENVNGFATSHDSKDREAAVQVLNGLSCPVNILSLDARSVAPQLRRPGTSRANKPCSHGHWRRRLCERDGLAG
;
A
#
# COMPACT_ATOMS: atom_id res chain seq x y z
N MET A 1 -23.36 -1.99 9.64
CA MET A 1 -23.18 -1.17 8.42
C MET A 1 -21.72 -0.74 8.44
N GLN A 2 -20.87 -1.22 7.51
CA GLN A 2 -19.48 -0.74 7.44
C GLN A 2 -19.54 0.72 7.01
N SER A 3 -19.05 1.62 7.86
CA SER A 3 -18.88 3.04 7.53
C SER A 3 -17.81 3.19 6.47
N ASP A 4 -18.01 4.11 5.53
CA ASP A 4 -17.01 4.47 4.53
C ASP A 4 -15.78 5.05 5.25
N ILE A 5 -14.59 4.60 4.88
CA ILE A 5 -13.34 5.06 5.49
C ILE A 5 -13.12 6.56 5.33
N LYS A 6 -13.61 7.14 4.24
CA LYS A 6 -13.57 8.60 4.02
C LYS A 6 -14.37 9.33 5.09
N VAL A 7 -15.55 8.81 5.43
CA VAL A 7 -16.41 9.37 6.47
C VAL A 7 -15.75 9.28 7.85
N LEU A 8 -15.08 8.16 8.16
CA LEU A 8 -14.36 8.01 9.43
C LEU A 8 -13.21 9.03 9.58
N VAL A 9 -12.44 9.23 8.51
CA VAL A 9 -11.34 10.21 8.49
C VAL A 9 -11.86 11.63 8.61
N GLU A 10 -12.96 11.98 7.94
CA GLU A 10 -13.59 13.29 8.03
C GLU A 10 -14.16 13.58 9.42
N ALA A 11 -14.77 12.58 10.05
CA ALA A 11 -15.33 12.69 11.39
C ALA A 11 -14.24 12.71 12.49
N GLY A 12 -13.00 12.32 12.18
CA GLY A 12 -11.94 12.09 13.17
C GLY A 12 -12.23 10.88 14.07
N ASP A 13 -13.18 10.03 13.68
CA ASP A 13 -13.62 8.86 14.44
C ASP A 13 -12.82 7.64 13.98
N THR A 14 -11.52 7.66 14.29
CA THR A 14 -10.64 6.54 13.95
C THR A 14 -10.82 5.44 14.99
N PRO A 15 -11.29 4.24 14.61
CA PRO A 15 -11.47 3.15 15.56
C PRO A 15 -10.13 2.76 16.18
N GLU A 16 -10.10 2.64 17.50
CA GLU A 16 -8.92 2.15 18.22
C GLU A 16 -8.74 0.66 17.93
N PRO A 17 -7.61 0.25 17.33
CA PRO A 17 -7.35 -1.17 17.10
C PRO A 17 -7.04 -1.87 18.43
N PRO A 18 -7.14 -3.21 18.49
CA PRO A 18 -6.64 -3.97 19.62
C PRO A 18 -5.18 -3.61 19.94
N ARG A 19 -4.78 -3.74 21.20
CA ARG A 19 -3.39 -3.59 21.60
C ARG A 19 -2.54 -4.72 21.01
N ASP A 20 -1.25 -4.44 20.82
CA ASP A 20 -0.23 -5.42 20.39
C ASP A 20 -0.47 -6.04 19.01
N VAL A 21 -1.10 -5.30 18.09
CA VAL A 21 -1.28 -5.74 16.71
C VAL A 21 0.05 -5.71 15.96
N ALA A 22 0.43 -6.85 15.38
CA ALA A 22 1.70 -7.00 14.66
C ALA A 22 1.65 -6.51 13.20
N LEU A 23 0.46 -6.49 12.59
CA LEU A 23 0.28 -6.26 11.15
C LEU A 23 -0.97 -5.43 10.86
N THR A 24 -0.80 -4.39 10.04
CA THR A 24 -1.90 -3.75 9.32
C THR A 24 -1.96 -4.32 7.90
N TRP A 25 -3.06 -4.97 7.54
CA TRP A 25 -3.31 -5.38 6.15
C TRP A 25 -4.25 -4.39 5.48
N VAL A 26 -3.88 -3.93 4.29
CA VAL A 26 -4.62 -2.93 3.53
C VAL A 26 -4.84 -3.41 2.10
N SER A 27 -6.10 -3.68 1.78
CA SER A 27 -6.59 -3.83 0.41
C SER A 27 -7.50 -2.64 0.12
N PHE A 28 -7.18 -1.86 -0.91
CA PHE A 28 -7.94 -0.65 -1.27
C PHE A 28 -8.47 -0.75 -2.71
N PRO A 29 -9.56 -0.03 -3.06
CA PRO A 29 -10.20 -0.15 -4.37
C PRO A 29 -9.22 0.05 -5.52
N CYS A 30 -9.18 -0.94 -6.42
CA CYS A 30 -8.30 -0.92 -7.59
C CYS A 30 -8.96 -0.30 -8.83
N THR A 31 -10.18 0.24 -8.70
CA THR A 31 -11.00 0.75 -9.80
C THR A 31 -10.19 1.71 -10.68
N ASP A 32 -9.67 2.78 -10.08
CA ASP A 32 -8.89 3.82 -10.76
C ASP A 32 -7.48 3.38 -11.20
N LEU A 33 -6.98 2.25 -10.69
CA LEU A 33 -5.64 1.72 -10.96
C LEU A 33 -5.64 0.63 -12.05
N SER A 34 -6.81 0.07 -12.32
CA SER A 34 -6.98 -1.00 -13.28
C SER A 34 -7.07 -0.49 -14.72
N LEU A 35 -6.79 -1.37 -15.68
CA LEU A 35 -7.00 -1.09 -17.10
C LEU A 35 -8.47 -0.79 -17.44
N VAL A 36 -9.41 -1.35 -16.67
CA VAL A 36 -10.85 -1.26 -16.95
C VAL A 36 -11.48 0.01 -16.36
N GLY A 37 -10.93 0.56 -15.27
CA GLY A 37 -11.49 1.74 -14.59
C GLY A 37 -10.82 3.07 -14.95
N GLY A 38 -10.34 3.22 -16.18
CA GLY A 38 -9.94 4.52 -16.73
C GLY A 38 -8.57 5.05 -16.28
N ARG A 39 -7.82 4.30 -15.47
CA ARG A 39 -6.44 4.63 -15.06
C ARG A 39 -6.27 6.05 -14.49
N LYS A 40 -7.23 6.54 -13.69
CA LYS A 40 -7.08 7.81 -12.97
C LYS A 40 -5.93 7.80 -11.96
N GLY A 41 -5.38 6.62 -11.65
CA GLY A 41 -4.19 6.48 -10.81
C GLY A 41 -4.53 6.58 -9.33
N LEU A 42 -3.50 6.64 -8.47
CA LEU A 42 -3.67 6.68 -7.02
C LEU A 42 -4.53 7.87 -6.52
N PRO A 43 -4.50 9.06 -7.17
CA PRO A 43 -5.39 10.19 -6.84
C PRO A 43 -6.86 10.01 -7.27
N GLY A 44 -7.22 8.86 -7.84
CA GLY A 44 -8.58 8.56 -8.29
C GLY A 44 -9.62 8.56 -7.16
N GLU A 45 -10.89 8.63 -7.54
CA GLU A 45 -12.02 8.78 -6.62
C GLU A 45 -12.06 7.66 -5.56
N HIS A 46 -11.84 6.42 -5.99
CA HIS A 46 -11.90 5.25 -5.11
C HIS A 46 -10.50 4.84 -4.60
N SER A 47 -9.47 4.87 -5.45
CA SER A 47 -8.12 4.48 -5.04
C SER A 47 -7.46 5.45 -4.07
N SER A 48 -7.92 6.70 -4.01
CA SER A 48 -7.42 7.71 -3.05
C SER A 48 -7.66 7.33 -1.59
N THR A 49 -8.55 6.37 -1.32
CA THR A 49 -8.71 5.77 0.02
C THR A 49 -7.40 5.21 0.58
N PHE A 50 -6.40 4.94 -0.25
CA PHE A 50 -5.03 4.69 0.18
C PHE A 50 -4.51 5.77 1.15
N TYR A 51 -4.70 7.05 0.84
CA TYR A 51 -4.22 8.14 1.69
C TYR A 51 -5.00 8.23 3.00
N ASP A 52 -6.31 8.00 2.94
CA ASP A 52 -7.18 7.94 4.12
C ASP A 52 -6.74 6.83 5.09
N LEU A 53 -6.40 5.66 4.55
CA LEU A 53 -5.84 4.53 5.29
C LEU A 53 -4.47 4.86 5.93
N MET A 54 -3.58 5.52 5.18
CA MET A 54 -2.27 5.91 5.71
C MET A 54 -2.38 7.00 6.78
N LYS A 55 -3.36 7.89 6.67
CA LYS A 55 -3.69 8.87 7.70
C LYS A 55 -4.16 8.18 8.99
N ILE A 56 -5.17 7.30 8.89
CA ILE A 56 -5.63 6.49 10.04
C ILE A 56 -4.46 5.79 10.73
N ARG A 57 -3.60 5.14 9.93
CA ARG A 57 -2.42 4.45 10.47
C ARG A 57 -1.50 5.41 11.22
N THR A 58 -1.28 6.61 10.70
CA THR A 58 -0.42 7.64 11.32
C THR A 58 -1.02 8.16 12.61
N ASP A 59 -2.34 8.34 12.65
CA ASP A 59 -3.08 8.83 13.82
C ASP A 59 -3.01 7.84 15.01
N LEU A 60 -2.69 6.55 14.77
CA LEU A 60 -2.42 5.57 15.83
C LEU A 60 -1.13 5.85 16.63
N GLY A 61 -0.23 6.70 16.13
CA GLY A 61 1.00 7.08 16.83
C GLY A 61 1.83 5.86 17.27
N GLN A 62 2.09 5.75 18.58
CA GLN A 62 2.89 4.66 19.16
C GLN A 62 2.20 3.29 19.12
N HIS A 63 0.89 3.25 18.90
CA HIS A 63 0.11 2.00 18.79
C HIS A 63 0.08 1.44 17.36
N GLN A 64 0.79 2.09 16.45
CA GLN A 64 0.85 1.69 15.06
C GLN A 64 1.55 0.33 14.90
N PRO A 65 0.94 -0.64 14.20
CA PRO A 65 1.58 -1.91 13.93
C PRO A 65 2.90 -1.76 13.17
N PRO A 66 3.93 -2.54 13.53
CA PRO A 66 5.28 -2.41 12.95
C PRO A 66 5.35 -2.85 11.48
N VAL A 67 4.38 -3.64 11.02
CA VAL A 67 4.31 -4.13 9.64
C VAL A 67 3.04 -3.64 8.97
N VAL A 68 3.16 -3.21 7.71
CA VAL A 68 2.04 -2.92 6.83
C VAL A 68 2.15 -3.75 5.55
N ALA A 69 1.08 -4.43 5.18
CA ALA A 69 0.95 -5.15 3.93
C ALA A 69 -0.08 -4.45 3.04
N LEU A 70 0.36 -4.05 1.83
CA LEU A 70 -0.54 -3.50 0.81
C LEU A 70 -0.80 -4.55 -0.27
N GLU A 71 -2.07 -4.85 -0.53
CA GLU A 71 -2.48 -5.72 -1.65
C GLU A 71 -3.26 -4.91 -2.69
N ASN A 72 -2.90 -5.11 -3.96
CA ASN A 72 -3.59 -4.50 -5.09
C ASN A 72 -3.37 -5.34 -6.38
N VAL A 73 -4.01 -4.94 -7.47
CA VAL A 73 -3.87 -5.57 -8.78
C VAL A 73 -2.54 -5.21 -9.45
N ASN A 74 -2.05 -6.07 -10.35
CA ASN A 74 -0.82 -5.82 -11.12
C ASN A 74 -0.83 -4.50 -11.91
N GLY A 75 -2.02 -4.02 -12.33
CA GLY A 75 -2.18 -2.73 -13.01
C GLY A 75 -1.61 -1.56 -12.21
N PHE A 76 -1.67 -1.63 -10.88
CA PHE A 76 -1.10 -0.61 -9.98
C PHE A 76 0.41 -0.45 -10.18
N ALA A 77 1.14 -1.56 -10.32
CA ALA A 77 2.60 -1.53 -10.47
C ALA A 77 3.05 -0.78 -11.73
N THR A 78 2.20 -0.74 -12.75
CA THR A 78 2.44 -0.09 -14.05
C THR A 78 1.64 1.20 -14.26
N SER A 79 0.81 1.60 -13.29
CA SER A 79 -0.06 2.76 -13.44
C SER A 79 0.77 4.05 -13.53
N HIS A 80 0.38 4.93 -14.44
CA HIS A 80 1.11 6.15 -14.80
C HIS A 80 2.63 5.96 -14.96
N ASP A 81 3.04 4.95 -15.74
CA ASP A 81 4.45 4.62 -15.95
C ASP A 81 5.20 4.34 -14.63
N SER A 82 4.51 3.67 -13.69
CA SER A 82 4.95 3.34 -12.33
C SER A 82 4.94 4.49 -11.31
N LYS A 83 4.51 5.70 -11.70
CA LYS A 83 4.48 6.86 -10.79
C LYS A 83 3.55 6.67 -9.59
N ASP A 84 2.42 6.00 -9.78
CA ASP A 84 1.48 5.74 -8.68
C ASP A 84 2.08 4.79 -7.63
N ARG A 85 2.81 3.77 -8.09
CA ARG A 85 3.57 2.88 -7.20
C ARG A 85 4.68 3.63 -6.47
N GLU A 86 5.41 4.48 -7.18
CA GLU A 86 6.49 5.30 -6.59
C GLU A 86 5.94 6.25 -5.53
N ALA A 87 4.79 6.89 -5.77
CA ALA A 87 4.13 7.74 -4.80
C ALA A 87 3.73 6.96 -3.53
N ALA A 88 3.15 5.77 -3.67
CA ALA A 88 2.82 4.93 -2.51
C ALA A 88 4.07 4.51 -1.72
N VAL A 89 5.15 4.14 -2.41
CA VAL A 89 6.44 3.82 -1.77
C VAL A 89 7.01 5.03 -1.04
N GLN A 90 6.92 6.23 -1.60
CA GLN A 90 7.36 7.46 -0.94
C GLN A 90 6.59 7.74 0.34
N VAL A 91 5.25 7.57 0.32
CA VAL A 91 4.42 7.69 1.51
C VAL A 91 4.84 6.69 2.58
N LEU A 92 5.01 5.41 2.23
CA LEU A 92 5.43 4.36 3.16
C LEU A 92 6.84 4.58 3.73
N ASN A 93 7.78 5.02 2.90
CA ASN A 93 9.14 5.35 3.36
C ASN A 93 9.13 6.53 4.33
N GLY A 94 8.23 7.51 4.13
CA GLY A 94 8.01 8.61 5.06
C GLY A 94 7.55 8.15 6.45
N LEU A 95 6.98 6.95 6.55
CA LEU A 95 6.58 6.29 7.80
C LEU A 95 7.70 5.40 8.39
N SER A 96 8.95 5.56 7.94
CA SER A 96 10.12 4.78 8.37
C SER A 96 9.99 3.26 8.17
N CYS A 97 9.13 2.83 7.26
CA CYS A 97 8.93 1.42 6.93
C CYS A 97 9.78 1.05 5.70
N PRO A 98 10.74 0.11 5.79
CA PRO A 98 11.38 -0.42 4.59
C PRO A 98 10.34 -1.13 3.72
N VAL A 99 10.34 -0.86 2.41
CA VAL A 99 9.32 -1.38 1.50
C VAL A 99 9.88 -2.46 0.57
N ASN A 100 9.19 -3.60 0.52
CA ASN A 100 9.41 -4.67 -0.45
C ASN A 100 8.15 -4.85 -1.30
N ILE A 101 8.33 -5.08 -2.61
CA ILE A 101 7.22 -5.26 -3.56
C ILE A 101 7.33 -6.64 -4.20
N LEU A 102 6.23 -7.39 -4.15
CA LEU A 102 6.13 -8.74 -4.70
C LEU A 102 4.89 -8.81 -5.61
N SER A 103 5.02 -9.46 -6.77
CA SER A 103 3.87 -9.84 -7.60
C SER A 103 3.67 -11.34 -7.45
N LEU A 104 2.48 -11.74 -7.00
CA LEU A 104 2.13 -13.12 -6.72
C LEU A 104 1.07 -13.61 -7.71
N ASP A 105 1.20 -14.85 -8.15
CA ASP A 105 0.23 -15.50 -9.02
C ASP A 105 -0.49 -16.62 -8.27
N ALA A 106 -1.81 -16.49 -8.14
CA ALA A 106 -2.64 -17.45 -7.42
C ALA A 106 -2.52 -18.87 -8.00
N ARG A 107 -2.19 -19.05 -9.28
CA ARG A 107 -1.97 -20.37 -9.90
C ARG A 107 -0.91 -21.21 -9.19
N SER A 108 0.02 -20.56 -8.50
CA SER A 108 1.06 -21.25 -7.74
C SER A 108 0.54 -21.95 -6.47
N VAL A 109 -0.64 -21.58 -5.98
CA VAL A 109 -1.17 -22.05 -4.68
C VAL A 109 -2.67 -22.41 -4.70
N ALA A 110 -3.40 -22.06 -5.76
CA ALA A 110 -4.83 -22.34 -5.92
C ALA A 110 -5.23 -22.42 -7.41
N PRO A 111 -6.28 -23.16 -7.78
CA PRO A 111 -6.79 -23.23 -9.16
C PRO A 111 -7.64 -21.99 -9.50
N GLN A 112 -7.07 -20.80 -9.39
CA GLN A 112 -7.72 -19.54 -9.69
C GLN A 112 -6.88 -18.72 -10.67
N LEU A 113 -7.45 -18.42 -11.84
CA LEU A 113 -6.82 -17.53 -12.82
C LEU A 113 -7.30 -16.09 -12.60
N ARG A 114 -6.44 -15.21 -12.07
CA ARG A 114 -6.64 -13.76 -12.20
C ARG A 114 -6.00 -13.32 -13.51
N ARG A 115 -6.78 -13.02 -14.55
CA ARG A 115 -6.25 -12.61 -15.86
C ARG A 115 -5.50 -11.27 -15.73
N PRO A 116 -4.20 -11.19 -16.07
CA PRO A 116 -3.57 -9.91 -16.35
C PRO A 116 -4.20 -9.37 -17.64
N GLY A 117 -4.77 -8.17 -17.62
CA GLY A 117 -5.04 -7.46 -18.86
C GLY A 117 -3.73 -7.35 -19.65
N THR A 118 -3.78 -7.56 -20.96
CA THR A 118 -2.61 -7.62 -21.84
C THR A 118 -1.82 -6.31 -21.82
N SER A 119 -0.91 -6.14 -20.88
CA SER A 119 0.21 -5.21 -20.97
C SER A 119 1.40 -5.94 -21.59
N ARG A 120 2.03 -5.30 -22.58
CA ARG A 120 3.32 -5.73 -23.16
C ARG A 120 4.25 -6.19 -22.03
N ALA A 121 4.80 -7.40 -22.19
CA ALA A 121 5.81 -8.05 -21.35
C ALA A 121 6.33 -7.21 -20.17
N ASN A 122 5.97 -7.61 -18.95
CA ASN A 122 6.63 -7.15 -17.74
C ASN A 122 8.14 -7.33 -17.91
N LYS A 123 8.90 -6.22 -17.97
CA LYS A 123 10.31 -6.29 -17.58
C LYS A 123 10.33 -6.80 -16.14
N PRO A 124 11.07 -7.88 -15.81
CA PRO A 124 11.24 -8.28 -14.43
C PRO A 124 11.75 -7.07 -13.65
N CYS A 125 11.09 -6.77 -12.53
CA CYS A 125 11.62 -5.79 -11.60
C CYS A 125 13.04 -6.24 -11.24
N SER A 126 14.04 -5.51 -11.72
CA SER A 126 15.42 -5.72 -11.28
C SER A 126 15.41 -5.58 -9.76
N HIS A 127 15.96 -6.56 -9.06
CA HIS A 127 16.13 -6.53 -7.61
C HIS A 127 17.00 -5.33 -7.25
N GLY A 128 16.36 -4.17 -7.06
CA GLY A 128 17.00 -2.99 -6.51
C GLY A 128 17.28 -3.29 -5.06
N HIS A 129 18.52 -3.65 -4.75
CA HIS A 129 19.03 -3.63 -3.39
C HIS A 129 19.02 -2.19 -2.88
N TRP A 130 17.88 -1.73 -2.38
CA TRP A 130 17.79 -0.48 -1.61
C TRP A 130 18.17 -0.79 -0.16
N ARG A 131 19.46 -1.12 0.07
CA ARG A 131 20.02 -1.30 1.41
C ARG A 131 20.52 0.03 1.96
N ARG A 132 19.97 0.38 3.12
CA ARG A 132 20.48 1.24 4.21
C ARG A 132 21.06 2.62 3.86
N ARG A 133 20.31 3.64 4.24
CA ARG A 133 20.79 4.74 5.09
C ARG A 133 19.60 5.22 5.91
N LEU A 134 19.71 5.23 7.25
CA LEU A 134 18.84 5.84 8.28
C LEU A 134 18.47 4.95 9.49
N CYS A 135 19.07 3.77 9.67
CA CYS A 135 19.06 3.09 10.97
C CYS A 135 20.48 3.14 11.58
N GLU A 136 20.95 4.36 11.81
CA GLU A 136 22.18 4.70 12.54
C GLU A 136 22.10 6.21 12.84
N ARG A 137 21.29 6.53 13.84
CA ARG A 137 21.44 7.75 14.63
C ARG A 137 21.02 7.39 16.05
N ASP A 138 22.03 6.98 16.81
CA ASP A 138 22.33 7.40 18.18
C ASP A 138 21.27 8.35 18.82
N GLY A 139 20.75 8.10 20.01
CA GLY A 139 21.26 7.20 21.04
C GLY A 139 20.23 6.87 22.10
N LEU A 140 20.31 5.62 22.56
CA LEU A 140 19.94 5.19 23.90
C LEU A 140 21.21 4.63 24.52
N ALA A 141 21.91 5.47 25.28
CA ALA A 141 22.92 5.09 26.25
C ALA A 141 22.91 6.14 27.36
N GLY A 142 22.55 5.72 28.58
CA GLY A 142 22.61 6.54 29.80
C GLY A 142 21.26 6.83 30.40
#